data_AF-A0A258SE78-F1
#
_entry.id   AF-A0A258SE78-F1
#
_cell.length_a   1.000
_cell.length_b   1.000
_cell.length_c   1.000
_cell.angle_alpha   90.00
_cell.angle_beta   90.00
_cell.angle_gamma   90.00
#
_symmetry.space_group_name_H-M   'P 1'
#
loop_
_entity.id
_entity.type
_entity.pdbx_description
1 polymer ?
#
loop_
_entity_poly.entity_id
_entity_poly.type
_entity_poly.pdbx_seq_one_letter_code
_entity_poly.pdbx_strand_id
1 'polypeptide(L)'
;MSSQRGFTLIELAIVLVIVTILIGGLAMPLSAQIQARRIAETKKTLEEAREAIIGYAMSNIVNRTCECSYAFDSPTSVYRLDLPASTCPVSLCPATTMSDAPLTLPITRHYLPCPDAQSDPEPGVDNDGDGNMSDANNGLEDRKADGTCLEDTGNLPWATLGAAAQDAWGNRLRYAVHADLTSKTNGFHNGSESMPTSTWYQVCSAENCPVVDVAADVPVVLVSYGANGRGARNVNLPFGSPTPALPPGTSAKEIENL
;
A
#
# COMPACT_ATOMS: atom_id res chain seq x y z
N MET A 1 -49.88 11.76 59.87
CA MET A 1 -49.49 10.45 59.31
C MET A 1 -49.73 10.51 57.82
N SER A 2 -48.67 10.56 57.01
CA SER A 2 -48.77 10.66 55.55
C SER A 2 -49.06 9.28 54.96
N SER A 3 -50.15 9.15 54.19
CA SER A 3 -50.49 7.93 53.47
C SER A 3 -49.57 7.81 52.25
N GLN A 4 -48.62 6.87 52.29
CA GLN A 4 -47.84 6.50 51.12
C GLN A 4 -48.77 5.80 50.12
N ARG A 5 -49.04 6.45 48.99
CA ARG A 5 -49.71 5.83 47.84
C ARG A 5 -48.72 4.86 47.20
N GLY A 6 -49.05 3.56 47.20
CA GLY A 6 -48.27 2.53 46.53
C GLY A 6 -48.44 2.59 45.01
N PHE A 7 -47.42 2.13 44.27
CA PHE A 7 -47.45 2.04 42.81
C PHE A 7 -48.40 0.94 42.34
N THR A 8 -49.15 1.20 41.28
CA THR A 8 -50.02 0.19 40.68
C THR A 8 -49.21 -0.80 39.83
N LEU A 9 -49.62 -2.08 39.80
CA LEU A 9 -48.99 -3.09 38.93
C LEU A 9 -48.97 -2.68 37.46
N ILE A 10 -49.98 -1.92 37.02
CA ILE A 10 -50.09 -1.46 35.63
C ILE A 10 -49.16 -0.29 35.32
N GLU A 11 -48.92 0.65 36.26
CA GLU A 11 -47.89 1.69 36.09
C GLU A 11 -46.52 1.07 35.93
N LEU A 12 -46.19 0.07 36.76
CA LEU A 12 -44.90 -0.60 36.68
C LEU A 12 -44.76 -1.38 35.36
N ALA A 13 -45.83 -2.02 34.88
CA ALA A 13 -45.84 -2.69 33.58
C ALA A 13 -45.63 -1.72 32.41
N ILE A 14 -46.31 -0.57 32.40
CA ILE A 14 -46.16 0.45 31.35
C ILE A 14 -44.76 1.05 31.38
N VAL A 15 -44.21 1.35 32.56
CA VAL A 15 -42.83 1.87 32.71
C VAL A 15 -41.82 0.89 32.12
N LEU A 16 -41.95 -0.41 32.41
CA LEU A 16 -41.05 -1.43 31.85
C LEU A 16 -41.16 -1.54 30.32
N VAL A 17 -42.36 -1.39 29.75
CA VAL A 17 -42.54 -1.36 28.29
C VAL A 17 -41.90 -0.12 27.66
N ILE A 18 -42.06 1.06 28.27
CA ILE A 18 -41.44 2.28 27.76
C ILE A 18 -39.91 2.19 27.85
N VAL A 19 -39.36 1.70 28.96
CA VAL A 19 -37.91 1.54 29.15
C VAL A 19 -37.32 0.55 28.14
N THR A 20 -38.00 -0.57 27.86
CA THR A 20 -37.51 -1.52 26.86
C THR A 20 -37.54 -0.94 25.45
N ILE A 21 -38.58 -0.17 25.09
CA ILE A 21 -38.66 0.53 23.80
C ILE A 21 -37.57 1.60 23.68
N LEU A 22 -37.31 2.38 24.73
CA LEU A 22 -36.27 3.42 24.72
C LEU A 22 -34.85 2.84 24.60
N ILE A 23 -34.56 1.75 25.31
CA ILE A 23 -33.26 1.08 25.20
C ILE A 23 -33.10 0.44 23.82
N GLY A 24 -34.15 -0.19 23.29
CA GLY A 24 -34.17 -0.77 21.94
C GLY A 24 -33.99 0.28 20.84
N GLY A 25 -34.62 1.46 20.98
CA GLY A 25 -34.54 2.55 20.01
C GLY A 25 -33.17 3.23 19.92
N LEU A 26 -32.38 3.21 21.00
CA LEU A 26 -31.06 3.87 21.06
C LEU A 26 -29.89 2.95 20.70
N ALA A 27 -30.09 1.63 20.65
CA ALA A 27 -29.01 0.68 20.38
C ALA A 27 -28.52 0.70 18.92
N MET A 28 -29.42 0.85 17.95
CA MET A 28 -29.06 0.90 16.52
C MET A 28 -28.20 2.10 16.08
N PRO A 29 -28.48 3.36 16.49
CA PRO A 29 -27.66 4.49 16.04
C PRO A 29 -26.22 4.44 16.55
N LEU A 30 -25.96 3.80 17.70
CA LEU A 30 -24.62 3.72 18.28
C LEU A 30 -23.67 2.83 17.45
N SER A 31 -24.14 1.69 16.96
CA SER A 31 -23.30 0.79 16.15
C SER A 31 -22.90 1.43 14.82
N ALA A 32 -23.84 2.09 14.14
CA ALA A 32 -23.60 2.83 12.90
C ALA A 32 -22.62 4.00 13.11
N GLN A 33 -22.73 4.72 14.23
CA GLN A 33 -21.78 5.79 14.58
C GLN A 33 -20.36 5.26 14.83
N ILE A 34 -20.22 4.11 15.51
CA ILE A 34 -18.91 3.47 15.72
C ILE A 34 -18.30 3.05 14.38
N GLN A 35 -19.09 2.44 13.48
CA GLN A 35 -18.61 2.05 12.15
C GLN A 35 -18.16 3.26 11.33
N ALA A 36 -18.97 4.34 11.29
CA ALA A 36 -18.60 5.57 10.61
C ALA A 36 -17.29 6.17 11.15
N ARG A 37 -17.10 6.14 12.47
CA ARG A 37 -15.85 6.58 13.11
C ARG A 37 -14.66 5.72 12.69
N ARG A 38 -14.79 4.39 12.71
CA ARG A 38 -13.72 3.47 12.31
C ARG A 38 -13.32 3.62 10.85
N ILE A 39 -14.30 3.85 9.96
CA ILE A 39 -14.04 4.14 8.54
C ILE A 39 -13.27 5.45 8.40
N ALA A 40 -13.69 6.51 9.11
CA ALA A 40 -13.00 7.80 9.08
C ALA A 40 -11.56 7.71 9.62
N GLU A 41 -11.36 6.98 10.71
CA GLU A 41 -10.04 6.71 11.29
C GLU A 41 -9.16 5.93 10.30
N THR A 42 -9.68 4.87 9.69
CA THR A 42 -8.96 4.07 8.71
C THR A 42 -8.56 4.89 7.48
N LYS A 43 -9.44 5.76 6.98
CA LYS A 43 -9.09 6.68 5.87
C LYS A 43 -7.93 7.59 6.26
N LYS A 44 -7.93 8.13 7.47
CA LYS A 44 -6.82 8.95 7.99
C LYS A 44 -5.53 8.14 8.06
N THR A 45 -5.58 6.92 8.58
CA THR A 45 -4.44 5.98 8.62
C THR A 45 -3.87 5.71 7.23
N LEU A 46 -4.73 5.49 6.22
CA LEU A 46 -4.31 5.26 4.83
C LEU A 46 -3.62 6.49 4.22
N GLU A 47 -4.14 7.70 4.46
CA GLU A 47 -3.49 8.93 4.00
C GLU A 47 -2.14 9.17 4.72
N GLU A 48 -2.05 8.91 6.03
CA GLU A 48 -0.79 9.01 6.77
C GLU A 48 0.25 8.00 6.26
N ALA A 49 -0.16 6.77 5.97
CA ALA A 49 0.70 5.76 5.37
C ALA A 49 1.17 6.17 3.96
N ARG A 50 0.27 6.74 3.15
CA ARG A 50 0.61 7.26 1.82
C ARG A 50 1.67 8.36 1.89
N GLU A 51 1.51 9.33 2.77
CA GLU A 51 2.49 10.40 2.98
C GLU A 51 3.82 9.84 3.49
N ALA A 52 3.80 8.84 4.37
CA ALA A 52 5.02 8.18 4.84
C ALA A 52 5.77 7.47 3.70
N ILE A 53 5.06 6.79 2.79
CA ILE A 53 5.65 6.14 1.60
C ILE A 53 6.32 7.18 0.70
N ILE A 54 5.67 8.32 0.45
CA ILE A 54 6.24 9.41 -0.36
C ILE A 54 7.47 10.01 0.35
N GLY A 55 7.39 10.24 1.67
CA GLY A 55 8.51 10.73 2.47
C GLY A 55 9.72 9.78 2.47
N TYR A 56 9.48 8.47 2.53
CA TYR A 56 10.53 7.46 2.39
C TYR A 56 11.22 7.60 1.03
N ALA A 57 10.47 7.70 -0.06
CA ALA A 57 11.06 7.87 -1.39
C ALA A 57 11.92 9.14 -1.49
N MET A 58 11.44 10.25 -0.96
CA MET A 58 12.19 11.52 -1.01
C MET A 58 13.52 11.47 -0.24
N SER A 59 13.60 10.67 0.82
CA SER A 59 14.79 10.55 1.67
C SER A 59 15.75 9.43 1.26
N ASN A 60 15.26 8.45 0.49
CA ASN A 60 16.03 7.30 0.06
C ASN A 60 16.43 7.44 -1.41
N ILE A 61 17.74 7.50 -1.66
CA ILE A 61 18.30 7.78 -2.98
C ILE A 61 19.33 6.74 -3.41
N VAL A 62 19.47 6.59 -4.71
CA VAL A 62 20.58 5.91 -5.37
C VAL A 62 21.23 6.86 -6.37
N ASN A 63 22.57 6.95 -6.33
CA ASN A 63 23.34 7.69 -7.30
C ASN A 63 23.62 6.82 -8.52
N ARG A 64 23.25 7.34 -9.69
CA ARG A 64 23.36 6.64 -10.97
C ARG A 64 23.94 7.56 -12.02
N THR A 65 24.21 6.98 -13.18
CA THR A 65 24.47 7.73 -14.40
C THR A 65 23.30 7.51 -15.36
N CYS A 66 23.06 8.49 -16.21
CA CYS A 66 22.19 8.36 -17.37
C CYS A 66 22.92 8.85 -18.61
N GLU A 67 22.37 8.54 -19.77
CA GLU A 67 22.96 8.81 -21.07
C GLU A 67 22.00 9.62 -21.94
N CYS A 68 22.48 10.71 -22.53
CA CYS A 68 21.80 11.46 -23.58
C CYS A 68 22.40 11.05 -24.93
N SER A 69 21.56 10.50 -25.80
CA SER A 69 21.93 10.05 -27.14
C SER A 69 21.46 11.06 -28.19
N TYR A 70 22.23 11.24 -29.26
CA TYR A 70 21.92 12.24 -30.29
C TYR A 70 21.94 11.64 -31.70
N ALA A 71 20.95 12.03 -32.51
CA ALA A 71 20.83 11.63 -33.91
C ALA A 71 21.11 12.84 -34.82
N PHE A 72 21.76 12.58 -35.96
CA PHE A 72 22.11 13.63 -36.92
C PHE A 72 20.86 14.14 -37.66
N ASP A 73 20.64 15.46 -37.65
CA ASP A 73 19.54 16.12 -38.36
C ASP A 73 20.04 16.82 -39.63
N SER A 74 19.88 16.14 -40.77
CA SER A 74 20.39 16.59 -42.08
C SER A 74 19.98 18.01 -42.53
N PRO A 75 18.76 18.52 -42.29
CA PRO A 75 18.36 19.86 -42.76
C PRO A 75 19.03 21.00 -41.99
N THR A 76 19.47 20.75 -40.76
CA THR A 76 20.05 21.77 -39.88
C THR A 76 21.53 21.55 -39.59
N SER A 77 22.10 20.42 -40.03
CA SER A 77 23.52 20.06 -39.82
C SER A 77 23.94 20.09 -38.35
N VAL A 78 23.01 19.79 -37.44
CA VAL A 78 23.26 19.62 -36.00
C VAL A 78 22.77 18.24 -35.56
N TYR A 79 23.27 17.78 -34.42
CA TYR A 79 22.75 16.59 -33.78
C TYR A 79 21.63 16.98 -32.82
N ARG A 80 20.51 16.26 -32.85
CA ARG A 80 19.34 16.48 -31.99
C ARG A 80 19.19 15.34 -31.01
N LEU A 81 18.63 15.63 -29.84
CA LEU A 81 18.36 14.63 -28.82
C LEU A 81 17.46 13.50 -29.37
N ASP A 82 17.96 12.27 -29.30
CA ASP A 82 17.22 11.07 -29.65
C ASP A 82 16.51 10.54 -28.40
N LEU A 83 15.25 10.95 -28.22
CA LEU A 83 14.44 10.65 -27.04
C LEU A 83 14.29 9.13 -26.78
N PRO A 84 13.96 8.29 -27.78
CA PRO A 84 13.93 6.83 -27.61
C PRO A 84 15.25 6.21 -27.12
N ALA A 85 16.39 6.74 -27.55
CA ALA A 85 17.71 6.21 -27.21
C ALA A 85 18.33 6.86 -25.96
N SER A 86 17.69 7.89 -25.39
CA SER A 86 18.18 8.61 -24.22
C SER A 86 17.54 8.09 -22.94
N THR A 87 18.35 7.89 -21.90
CA THR A 87 17.90 7.39 -20.59
C THR A 87 17.81 8.49 -19.52
N CYS A 88 18.37 9.67 -19.80
CA CYS A 88 18.22 10.85 -18.96
C CYS A 88 16.85 11.53 -19.16
N PRO A 89 16.32 12.19 -18.12
CA PRO A 89 15.26 13.19 -18.30
C PRO A 89 15.65 14.24 -19.34
N VAL A 90 14.70 14.58 -20.22
CA VAL A 90 14.91 15.54 -21.33
C VAL A 90 15.37 16.92 -20.86
N SER A 91 15.04 17.29 -19.62
CA SER A 91 15.44 18.56 -19.00
C SER A 91 16.93 18.61 -18.64
N LEU A 92 17.60 17.46 -18.52
CA LEU A 92 19.03 17.38 -18.22
C LEU A 92 19.89 17.34 -19.49
N CYS A 93 19.30 16.97 -20.63
CA CYS A 93 20.02 16.87 -21.89
C CYS A 93 19.97 18.20 -22.66
N PRO A 94 21.11 18.67 -23.21
CA PRO A 94 21.11 19.66 -24.27
C PRO A 94 20.16 19.29 -25.43
N ALA A 95 19.44 20.26 -25.98
CA ALA A 95 18.52 19.99 -27.09
C ALA A 95 19.26 19.64 -28.39
N THR A 96 20.45 20.21 -28.57
CA THR A 96 21.29 20.00 -29.76
C THR A 96 22.77 20.01 -29.38
N THR A 97 23.58 19.25 -30.11
CA THR A 97 25.03 19.17 -29.95
C THR A 97 25.74 19.24 -31.30
N MET A 98 27.07 19.39 -31.24
CA MET A 98 27.96 19.36 -32.41
C MET A 98 28.57 17.97 -32.66
N SER A 99 28.15 16.95 -31.91
CA SER A 99 28.65 15.56 -31.99
C SER A 99 27.54 14.54 -31.71
N ASP A 100 27.65 13.36 -32.32
CA ASP A 100 26.87 12.16 -31.97
C ASP A 100 27.32 11.48 -30.68
N ALA A 101 28.48 11.85 -30.14
CA ALA A 101 29.01 11.28 -28.91
C ALA A 101 27.97 11.39 -27.78
N PRO A 102 27.59 10.27 -27.14
CA PRO A 102 26.62 10.29 -26.06
C PRO A 102 27.19 11.05 -24.85
N LEU A 103 26.31 11.77 -24.15
CA LEU A 103 26.65 12.51 -22.95
C LEU A 103 26.19 11.73 -21.73
N THR A 104 27.14 11.25 -20.92
CA THR A 104 26.85 10.61 -19.64
C THR A 104 26.79 11.62 -18.51
N LEU A 105 25.69 11.65 -17.76
CA LEU A 105 25.46 12.59 -16.66
C LEU A 105 25.21 11.85 -15.35
N PRO A 106 25.72 12.36 -14.20
CA PRO A 106 25.34 11.84 -12.89
C PRO A 106 23.92 12.28 -12.55
N ILE A 107 23.13 11.37 -11.98
CA ILE A 107 21.77 11.62 -11.54
C ILE A 107 21.49 10.92 -10.21
N THR A 108 20.55 11.48 -9.47
CA THR A 108 20.03 10.88 -8.25
C THR A 108 18.63 10.37 -8.53
N ARG A 109 18.37 9.10 -8.22
CA ARG A 109 17.06 8.48 -8.35
C ARG A 109 16.54 8.07 -6.97
N HIS A 110 15.24 8.19 -6.77
CA HIS A 110 14.55 7.78 -5.55
C HIS A 110 14.02 6.36 -5.69
N TYR A 111 13.70 5.68 -4.60
CA TYR A 111 13.05 4.37 -4.63
C TYR A 111 12.05 4.21 -3.48
N LEU A 112 11.07 3.32 -3.65
CA LEU A 112 10.04 3.01 -2.66
C LEU A 112 10.49 1.92 -1.68
N PRO A 113 9.90 1.88 -0.47
CA PRO A 113 10.18 0.81 0.49
C PRO A 113 9.65 -0.53 -0.04
N CYS A 114 10.36 -1.60 0.30
CA CYS A 114 9.88 -2.96 0.11
C CYS A 114 8.74 -3.27 1.10
N PRO A 115 7.78 -4.11 0.72
CA PRO A 115 6.79 -4.62 1.66
C PRO A 115 7.42 -5.37 2.84
N ASP A 116 6.69 -5.44 3.96
CA ASP A 116 6.92 -6.36 5.08
C ASP A 116 6.33 -7.74 4.71
N ALA A 117 7.17 -8.75 4.61
CA ALA A 117 6.87 -10.07 4.09
C ALA A 117 5.89 -10.80 5.03
N GLN A 118 4.91 -11.48 4.45
CA GLN A 118 3.89 -12.17 5.25
C GLN A 118 4.33 -13.55 5.74
N SER A 119 5.44 -14.04 5.21
CA SER A 119 6.13 -15.28 5.55
C SER A 119 7.62 -15.09 5.32
N ASP A 120 8.43 -16.01 5.86
CA ASP A 120 9.87 -16.04 5.65
C ASP A 120 10.21 -17.19 4.66
N PRO A 121 10.29 -16.91 3.34
CA PRO A 121 10.65 -17.89 2.33
C PRO A 121 12.15 -18.19 2.28
N GLU A 122 12.99 -17.40 2.93
CA GLU A 122 14.45 -17.52 2.94
C GLU A 122 15.01 -17.67 4.37
N PRO A 123 14.68 -18.76 5.11
CA PRO A 123 15.02 -18.86 6.54
C PRO A 123 16.53 -18.73 6.79
N GLY A 124 16.91 -17.89 7.75
CA GLY A 124 18.31 -17.66 8.09
C GLY A 124 18.98 -16.52 7.32
N VAL A 125 18.25 -15.86 6.43
CA VAL A 125 18.66 -14.60 5.80
C VAL A 125 17.98 -13.45 6.56
N ASP A 126 18.71 -12.37 6.76
CA ASP A 126 18.22 -11.14 7.38
C ASP A 126 18.12 -10.10 6.26
N ASN A 127 16.89 -9.87 5.77
CA ASN A 127 16.62 -8.98 4.63
C ASN A 127 16.25 -7.55 5.07
N ASP A 128 16.08 -7.28 6.36
CA ASP A 128 15.75 -5.94 6.87
C ASP A 128 16.89 -5.30 7.68
N GLY A 129 17.91 -6.08 8.03
CA GLY A 129 19.11 -5.66 8.74
C GLY A 129 18.91 -5.45 10.24
N ASP A 130 17.85 -6.00 10.84
CA ASP A 130 17.56 -5.85 12.27
C ASP A 130 18.32 -6.84 13.17
N GLY A 131 19.03 -7.80 12.57
CA GLY A 131 19.80 -8.85 13.26
C GLY A 131 18.99 -10.07 13.68
N ASN A 132 17.69 -10.10 13.36
CA ASN A 132 16.84 -11.27 13.43
C ASN A 132 16.83 -11.99 12.07
N MET A 133 16.80 -13.32 12.10
CA MET A 133 16.83 -14.16 10.90
C MET A 133 15.42 -14.48 10.35
N SER A 134 14.42 -13.73 10.79
CA SER A 134 13.01 -13.95 10.47
C SER A 134 12.39 -12.63 10.03
N ASP A 135 12.23 -12.51 8.72
CA ASP A 135 11.65 -11.37 8.02
C ASP A 135 10.11 -11.31 8.13
N ALA A 136 9.48 -12.37 8.65
CA ALA A 136 8.02 -12.48 8.62
C ALA A 136 7.29 -11.50 9.56
N ASN A 137 6.58 -10.55 8.96
CA ASN A 137 5.61 -9.67 9.60
C ASN A 137 6.12 -8.88 10.81
N ASN A 138 7.38 -8.45 10.78
CA ASN A 138 7.99 -7.66 11.85
C ASN A 138 7.77 -6.16 11.65
N GLY A 139 7.29 -5.74 10.48
CA GLY A 139 6.97 -4.37 10.13
C GLY A 139 8.12 -3.58 9.53
N LEU A 140 9.27 -4.22 9.32
CA LEU A 140 10.39 -3.65 8.60
C LEU A 140 10.23 -3.94 7.09
N GLU A 141 11.02 -3.26 6.26
CA GLU A 141 10.99 -3.56 4.82
C GLU A 141 11.92 -4.73 4.51
N ASP A 142 11.47 -5.70 3.71
CA ASP A 142 12.30 -6.87 3.41
C ASP A 142 12.97 -6.74 2.05
N ARG A 143 14.27 -6.45 2.10
CA ARG A 143 15.09 -6.17 0.92
C ARG A 143 16.29 -7.09 0.84
N LYS A 144 16.37 -7.84 -0.26
CA LYS A 144 17.50 -8.72 -0.54
C LYS A 144 18.81 -7.94 -0.69
N ALA A 145 19.92 -8.65 -0.49
CA ALA A 145 21.26 -8.11 -0.63
C ALA A 145 21.56 -7.49 -2.03
N ASP A 146 20.86 -7.93 -3.08
CA ASP A 146 20.98 -7.37 -4.44
C ASP A 146 20.19 -6.06 -4.66
N GLY A 147 19.47 -5.60 -3.63
CA GLY A 147 18.69 -4.37 -3.64
C GLY A 147 17.25 -4.52 -4.14
N THR A 148 16.81 -5.74 -4.48
CA THR A 148 15.41 -6.05 -4.80
C THR A 148 14.59 -6.39 -3.55
N CYS A 149 13.26 -6.36 -3.65
CA CYS A 149 12.41 -6.77 -2.54
C CYS A 149 12.32 -8.29 -2.44
N LEU A 150 12.10 -8.78 -1.22
CA LEU A 150 11.81 -10.20 -0.97
C LEU A 150 10.52 -10.64 -1.67
N GLU A 151 9.47 -9.84 -1.49
CA GLU A 151 8.19 -9.95 -2.18
C GLU A 151 7.75 -8.57 -2.70
N ASP A 152 6.99 -8.52 -3.79
CA ASP A 152 6.40 -7.29 -4.35
C ASP A 152 5.08 -6.91 -3.65
N THR A 153 4.53 -7.83 -2.85
CA THR A 153 3.30 -7.65 -2.08
C THR A 153 3.46 -8.17 -0.65
N GLY A 154 3.06 -7.37 0.34
CA GLY A 154 3.26 -7.68 1.76
C GLY A 154 2.33 -6.86 2.66
N ASN A 155 2.63 -6.77 3.94
CA ASN A 155 2.05 -5.71 4.77
C ASN A 155 2.79 -4.39 4.48
N LEU A 156 2.16 -3.28 4.84
CA LEU A 156 2.84 -2.00 4.91
C LEU A 156 4.01 -2.12 5.91
N PRO A 157 5.26 -1.74 5.56
CA PRO A 157 6.40 -1.76 6.48
C PRO A 157 6.29 -0.60 7.49
N TRP A 158 5.34 -0.71 8.41
CA TRP A 158 4.92 0.38 9.29
C TRP A 158 6.04 0.84 10.23
N ALA A 159 6.93 -0.06 10.65
CA ALA A 159 8.04 0.25 11.53
C ALA A 159 9.11 1.03 10.77
N THR A 160 9.45 0.61 9.54
CA THR A 160 10.33 1.35 8.62
C THR A 160 9.78 2.76 8.33
N LEU A 161 8.47 2.85 8.11
CA LEU A 161 7.83 4.11 7.73
C LEU A 161 7.49 5.02 8.90
N GLY A 162 7.55 4.53 10.14
CA GLY A 162 7.01 5.23 11.30
C GLY A 162 5.50 5.51 11.18
N ALA A 163 4.79 4.67 10.43
CA ALA A 163 3.37 4.82 10.13
C ALA A 163 2.50 4.01 11.10
N ALA A 164 1.20 4.28 11.08
CA ALA A 164 0.24 3.45 11.81
C ALA A 164 0.22 2.02 11.25
N ALA A 165 0.20 1.05 12.16
CA ALA A 165 0.50 -0.33 11.84
C ALA A 165 -0.74 -1.17 11.46
N GLN A 166 -1.94 -0.60 11.59
CA GLN A 166 -3.21 -1.27 11.35
C GLN A 166 -4.34 -0.30 11.01
N ASP A 167 -5.43 -0.84 10.49
CA ASP A 167 -6.72 -0.17 10.41
C ASP A 167 -7.48 -0.15 11.75
N ALA A 168 -8.63 0.53 11.78
CA ALA A 168 -9.44 0.68 12.98
C ALA A 168 -10.11 -0.61 13.50
N TRP A 169 -9.95 -1.73 12.78
CA TRP A 169 -10.39 -3.06 13.20
C TRP A 169 -9.23 -3.95 13.69
N GLY A 170 -8.01 -3.41 13.70
CA GLY A 170 -6.82 -4.13 14.15
C GLY A 170 -6.18 -5.00 13.07
N ASN A 171 -6.53 -4.79 11.80
CA ASN A 171 -5.95 -5.53 10.69
C ASN A 171 -4.75 -4.77 10.11
N ARG A 172 -3.65 -5.48 9.81
CA ARG A 172 -2.48 -4.90 9.11
C ARG A 172 -2.92 -4.37 7.75
N LEU A 173 -2.36 -3.24 7.34
CA LEU A 173 -2.59 -2.69 6.01
C LEU A 173 -1.80 -3.51 4.98
N ARG A 174 -2.43 -3.89 3.87
CA ARG A 174 -1.77 -4.55 2.74
C ARG A 174 -1.09 -3.49 1.88
N TYR A 175 0.13 -3.77 1.46
CA TYR A 175 0.92 -2.92 0.58
C TYR A 175 1.46 -3.75 -0.57
N ALA A 176 1.27 -3.25 -1.80
CA ALA A 176 1.83 -3.81 -3.01
C ALA A 176 2.52 -2.70 -3.78
N VAL A 177 3.69 -2.98 -4.33
CA VAL A 177 4.50 -2.00 -5.05
C VAL A 177 5.25 -2.66 -6.19
N HIS A 178 5.24 -2.01 -7.35
CA HIS A 178 5.90 -2.55 -8.52
C HIS A 178 7.42 -2.60 -8.33
N ALA A 179 8.06 -3.71 -8.70
CA ALA A 179 9.48 -3.96 -8.45
C ALA A 179 10.42 -2.90 -9.05
N ASP A 180 10.05 -2.29 -10.18
CA ASP A 180 10.81 -1.19 -10.81
C ASP A 180 10.94 0.04 -9.91
N LEU A 181 9.98 0.25 -9.02
CA LEU A 181 9.96 1.41 -8.13
C LEU A 181 10.67 1.14 -6.80
N THR A 182 10.83 -0.12 -6.41
CA THR A 182 11.53 -0.46 -5.17
C THR A 182 13.00 -0.74 -5.36
N SER A 183 13.48 -0.99 -6.57
CA SER A 183 14.89 -1.34 -6.82
C SER A 183 15.85 -0.29 -6.25
N LYS A 184 16.62 -0.65 -5.22
CA LYS A 184 17.72 0.19 -4.68
C LYS A 184 18.89 0.27 -5.66
N THR A 185 18.93 -0.64 -6.62
CA THR A 185 19.87 -0.62 -7.73
C THR A 185 19.43 0.46 -8.71
N ASN A 186 18.27 0.34 -9.36
CA ASN A 186 17.93 1.25 -10.46
C ASN A 186 17.30 2.57 -10.00
N GLY A 187 16.51 2.57 -8.92
CA GLY A 187 15.62 3.68 -8.56
C GLY A 187 14.57 3.98 -9.63
N PHE A 188 13.78 5.03 -9.45
CA PHE A 188 12.76 5.46 -10.41
C PHE A 188 13.39 5.81 -11.75
N HIS A 189 13.00 5.12 -12.82
CA HIS A 189 13.54 5.29 -14.16
C HIS A 189 12.47 5.07 -15.24
N ASN A 190 12.69 5.63 -16.42
CA ASN A 190 11.75 5.57 -17.56
C ASN A 190 12.00 4.34 -18.47
N GLY A 191 12.78 3.38 -17.98
CA GLY A 191 13.18 2.17 -18.72
C GLY A 191 12.47 0.91 -18.26
N SER A 192 11.48 1.04 -17.36
CA SER A 192 10.51 -0.03 -17.06
C SER A 192 9.94 -0.51 -18.39
N GLU A 193 10.03 -1.82 -18.67
CA GLU A 193 9.81 -2.39 -20.00
C GLU A 193 8.55 -1.79 -20.66
N SER A 194 8.74 -1.21 -21.85
CA SER A 194 7.62 -0.80 -22.69
C SER A 194 6.88 -2.06 -23.15
N MET A 195 5.60 -2.17 -22.79
CA MET A 195 4.52 -2.96 -23.44
C MET A 195 4.94 -3.86 -24.62
N PRO A 196 4.50 -5.14 -24.62
CA PRO A 196 3.07 -5.38 -24.86
C PRO A 196 2.30 -5.98 -23.68
N THR A 197 2.92 -6.21 -22.53
CA THR A 197 2.24 -6.63 -21.30
C THR A 197 2.62 -5.70 -20.17
N SER A 198 1.81 -4.68 -19.88
CA SER A 198 1.95 -3.91 -18.64
C SER A 198 1.81 -4.87 -17.48
N THR A 199 2.92 -5.16 -16.80
CA THR A 199 2.99 -5.97 -15.56
C THR A 199 2.63 -5.17 -14.32
N TRP A 200 2.19 -3.92 -14.51
CA TRP A 200 1.78 -3.04 -13.42
C TRP A 200 0.45 -3.51 -12.83
N TYR A 201 0.20 -3.15 -11.57
CA TYR A 201 -1.01 -3.63 -10.90
C TYR A 201 -2.27 -3.09 -11.57
N GLN A 202 -3.24 -3.98 -11.70
CA GLN A 202 -4.59 -3.67 -12.15
C GLN A 202 -5.54 -3.89 -10.97
N VAL A 203 -6.38 -2.90 -10.72
CA VAL A 203 -7.41 -2.95 -9.68
C VAL A 203 -8.75 -3.14 -10.37
N CYS A 204 -9.44 -4.20 -9.96
CA CYS A 204 -10.77 -4.58 -10.44
C CYS A 204 -11.76 -4.56 -9.29
N SER A 205 -13.04 -4.33 -9.58
CA SER A 205 -14.14 -4.51 -8.62
C SER A 205 -14.48 -6.00 -8.36
N ALA A 206 -13.99 -6.90 -9.20
CA ALA A 206 -14.20 -8.34 -9.09
C ALA A 206 -12.95 -9.12 -9.52
N GLU A 207 -12.77 -10.33 -8.97
CA GLU A 207 -11.69 -11.22 -9.39
C GLU A 207 -11.79 -11.55 -10.89
N ASN A 208 -10.66 -11.51 -11.59
CA ASN A 208 -10.54 -11.83 -13.02
C ASN A 208 -11.47 -10.98 -13.90
N CYS A 209 -11.59 -9.68 -13.60
CA CYS A 209 -12.43 -8.80 -14.39
C CYS A 209 -11.97 -8.79 -15.86
N PRO A 210 -12.88 -8.97 -16.84
CA PRO A 210 -12.50 -9.07 -18.25
C PRO A 210 -11.99 -7.73 -18.82
N VAL A 211 -12.33 -6.62 -18.15
CA VAL A 211 -11.84 -5.27 -18.42
C VAL A 211 -11.62 -4.60 -17.08
N VAL A 212 -10.45 -4.00 -16.88
CA VAL A 212 -10.10 -3.22 -15.69
C VAL A 212 -11.07 -2.06 -15.52
N ASP A 213 -11.76 -1.99 -14.39
CA ASP A 213 -12.85 -1.03 -14.13
C ASP A 213 -12.58 -0.07 -12.97
N VAL A 214 -11.57 -0.31 -12.12
CA VAL A 214 -11.20 0.61 -11.03
C VAL A 214 -9.97 1.43 -11.39
N ALA A 215 -8.84 0.78 -11.68
CA ALA A 215 -7.60 1.47 -12.05
C ALA A 215 -6.62 0.53 -12.77
N ALA A 216 -6.00 1.01 -13.85
CA ALA A 216 -4.92 0.31 -14.56
C ALA A 216 -3.59 1.03 -14.33
N ASP A 217 -2.48 0.34 -14.59
CA ASP A 217 -1.11 0.87 -14.50
C ASP A 217 -0.79 1.47 -13.13
N VAL A 218 -1.20 0.79 -12.06
CA VAL A 218 -1.07 1.27 -10.69
C VAL A 218 0.31 0.92 -10.13
N PRO A 219 1.13 1.92 -9.70
CA PRO A 219 2.46 1.68 -9.16
C PRO A 219 2.47 1.09 -7.75
N VAL A 220 1.50 1.52 -6.94
CA VAL A 220 1.39 1.23 -5.51
C VAL A 220 -0.07 1.01 -5.15
N VAL A 221 -0.35 -0.04 -4.40
CA VAL A 221 -1.68 -0.32 -3.84
C VAL A 221 -1.57 -0.38 -2.32
N LEU A 222 -2.45 0.33 -1.64
CA LEU A 222 -2.60 0.30 -0.18
C LEU A 222 -4.05 -0.07 0.15
N VAL A 223 -4.25 -1.14 0.93
CA VAL A 223 -5.58 -1.68 1.24
C VAL A 223 -5.77 -1.84 2.74
N SER A 224 -6.93 -1.44 3.23
CA SER A 224 -7.47 -1.87 4.52
C SER A 224 -8.48 -2.98 4.29
N TYR A 225 -8.40 -4.03 5.10
CA TYR A 225 -9.34 -5.15 5.05
C TYR A 225 -10.69 -4.85 5.72
N GLY A 226 -10.79 -3.72 6.41
CA GLY A 226 -12.01 -3.27 7.06
C GLY A 226 -12.55 -4.24 8.11
N ALA A 227 -13.85 -4.20 8.33
CA ALA A 227 -14.51 -5.03 9.34
C ALA A 227 -14.45 -6.54 9.04
N ASN A 228 -14.35 -6.92 7.76
CA ASN A 228 -14.40 -8.32 7.35
C ASN A 228 -13.09 -9.07 7.59
N GLY A 229 -11.95 -8.37 7.52
CA GLY A 229 -10.65 -8.94 7.86
C GLY A 229 -10.25 -10.18 7.05
N ARG A 230 -10.89 -10.49 5.92
CA ARG A 230 -10.63 -11.72 5.15
C ARG A 230 -9.24 -11.63 4.52
N GLY A 231 -8.36 -12.57 4.88
CA GLY A 231 -6.96 -12.54 4.47
C GLY A 231 -6.09 -11.52 5.21
N ALA A 232 -6.67 -10.80 6.16
CA ALA A 232 -5.92 -9.89 6.98
C ALA A 232 -5.11 -10.63 8.03
N ARG A 233 -3.88 -10.15 8.28
CA ARG A 233 -3.18 -10.42 9.52
C ARG A 233 -3.67 -9.45 10.58
N ASN A 234 -4.23 -9.97 11.68
CA ASN A 234 -4.62 -9.12 12.81
C ASN A 234 -3.43 -8.84 13.73
N VAL A 235 -3.34 -7.64 14.30
CA VAL A 235 -2.25 -7.24 15.20
C VAL A 235 -2.12 -8.07 16.46
N ASN A 236 -3.18 -8.79 16.85
CA ASN A 236 -3.17 -9.67 18.01
C ASN A 236 -2.37 -10.97 17.76
N LEU A 237 -1.95 -11.22 16.52
CA LEU A 237 -1.06 -12.34 16.20
C LEU A 237 0.40 -11.96 16.52
N PRO A 238 1.18 -12.85 17.16
CA PRO A 238 2.58 -12.59 17.46
C PRO A 238 3.42 -12.26 16.21
N PHE A 239 4.38 -11.36 16.34
CA PHE A 239 5.41 -11.08 15.33
C PHE A 239 6.17 -12.36 14.94
N GLY A 240 6.69 -12.43 13.71
CA GLY A 240 7.37 -13.63 13.19
C GLY A 240 6.45 -14.81 12.85
N SER A 241 5.17 -14.76 13.25
CA SER A 241 4.20 -15.80 12.87
C SER A 241 3.60 -15.51 11.49
N PRO A 242 3.45 -16.52 10.62
CA PRO A 242 2.92 -16.33 9.27
C PRO A 242 1.46 -15.87 9.31
N THR A 243 1.04 -15.18 8.24
CA THR A 243 -0.38 -14.77 8.09
C THR A 243 -1.28 -16.01 7.98
N PRO A 244 -2.39 -16.10 8.75
CA PRO A 244 -3.30 -17.23 8.66
C PRO A 244 -3.88 -17.38 7.25
N ALA A 245 -3.96 -18.62 6.76
CA ALA A 245 -4.58 -18.90 5.47
C ALA A 245 -6.05 -18.46 5.45
N LEU A 246 -6.53 -17.99 4.28
CA LEU A 246 -7.95 -17.71 4.08
C LEU A 246 -8.78 -18.96 4.41
N PRO A 247 -9.93 -18.83 5.09
CA PRO A 247 -10.92 -19.89 5.09
C PRO A 247 -11.31 -20.24 3.64
N PRO A 248 -11.49 -21.53 3.29
CA PRO A 248 -11.89 -21.92 1.94
C PRO A 248 -13.17 -21.18 1.55
N GLY A 249 -13.10 -20.40 0.47
CA GLY A 249 -14.08 -19.35 0.18
C GLY A 249 -15.42 -19.87 -0.34
N THR A 250 -16.51 -19.28 0.16
CA THR A 250 -17.72 -19.09 -0.65
C THR A 250 -17.50 -17.85 -1.51
N SER A 251 -17.06 -18.09 -2.75
CA SER A 251 -16.97 -17.11 -3.85
C SER A 251 -15.96 -15.95 -3.71
N ALA A 252 -15.44 -15.56 -4.88
CA ALA A 252 -14.40 -14.56 -5.16
C ALA A 252 -14.90 -13.10 -5.19
N LYS A 253 -16.18 -12.87 -4.87
CA LYS A 253 -16.81 -11.55 -5.06
C LYS A 253 -16.68 -10.68 -3.82
N GLU A 254 -16.15 -9.47 -3.99
CA GLU A 254 -16.08 -8.46 -2.91
C GLU A 254 -17.47 -7.96 -2.49
N ILE A 255 -18.46 -7.98 -3.40
CA ILE A 255 -19.85 -7.54 -3.15
C ILE A 255 -20.56 -8.43 -2.11
N GLU A 256 -20.18 -9.70 -1.96
CA GLU A 256 -20.75 -10.60 -0.94
C GLU A 256 -20.11 -10.39 0.44
N ASN A 257 -19.11 -9.50 0.54
CA ASN A 257 -18.52 -9.06 1.79
C ASN A 257 -19.09 -7.69 2.28
N LEU A 258 -20.25 -7.25 1.80
CA LEU A 258 -20.96 -6.06 2.33
C LEU A 258 -22.05 -6.45 3.35
#